data_AF-A0A5J4XQW4-F1
#
_entry.id   AF-A0A5J4XQW4-F1
#
_cell.length_a   1.000
_cell.length_b   1.000
_cell.length_c   1.000
_cell.angle_alpha   90.00
_cell.angle_beta   90.00
_cell.angle_gamma   90.00
#
_symmetry.space_group_name_H-M   'P 1'
#
loop_
_entity.id
_entity.type
_entity.pdbx_description
1 polymer ?
#
loop_
_entity_poly.entity_id
_entity_poly.type
_entity_poly.pdbx_seq_one_letter_code
_entity_poly.pdbx_strand_id
1 'polypeptide(L)'
;MDFYNADETADQEDEDKFAAGFEPFRENLVFLIDAQPAMFEETNLVDCPDFNNVSWFDAALKTTREILKARIISSDNDQLAVVFYGTRESQNNNAFENVYTFQDLDVPDAQRIRGLESLL
;
A
#
# COMPACT_ATOMS: atom_id res chain seq x y z
N MET A 1 -36.45 -49.10 -33.31
CA MET A 1 -36.29 -47.84 -32.57
C MET A 1 -35.01 -48.05 -31.78
N ASP A 2 -33.89 -47.86 -32.45
CA ASP A 2 -32.56 -48.14 -31.91
C ASP A 2 -31.87 -46.79 -31.77
N PHE A 3 -31.74 -46.35 -30.51
CA PHE A 3 -31.06 -45.11 -30.18
C PHE A 3 -29.55 -45.32 -30.40
N TYR A 4 -29.01 -44.66 -31.42
CA TYR A 4 -27.58 -44.45 -31.55
C TYR A 4 -27.12 -43.51 -30.43
N ASN A 5 -26.26 -44.01 -29.55
CA ASN A 5 -25.39 -43.20 -28.70
C ASN A 5 -24.45 -42.40 -29.62
N ALA A 6 -24.65 -41.09 -29.68
CA ALA A 6 -23.75 -40.14 -30.30
C ALA A 6 -23.77 -38.87 -29.47
N ASP A 7 -23.11 -38.90 -28.31
CA ASP A 7 -22.55 -37.69 -27.69
C ASP A 7 -21.54 -38.09 -26.60
N GLU A 8 -20.34 -38.45 -27.03
CA GLU A 8 -19.13 -38.46 -26.21
C GLU A 8 -18.06 -37.71 -27.01
N THR A 9 -18.16 -36.38 -27.14
CA THR A 9 -17.03 -35.46 -27.43
C THR A 9 -17.49 -33.99 -27.43
N ALA A 10 -18.11 -33.49 -26.35
CA ALA A 10 -18.49 -32.08 -26.28
C ALA A 10 -18.19 -31.39 -24.93
N ASP A 11 -17.44 -32.00 -24.02
CA ASP A 11 -17.18 -31.45 -22.67
C ASP A 11 -15.68 -31.39 -22.31
N GLN A 12 -14.81 -31.06 -23.27
CA GLN A 12 -13.36 -30.88 -22.98
C GLN A 12 -12.74 -29.61 -23.55
N GLU A 13 -13.46 -28.80 -24.34
CA GLU A 13 -12.91 -27.57 -24.93
C GLU A 13 -13.33 -26.28 -24.19
N ASP A 14 -14.25 -26.35 -23.23
CA ASP A 14 -14.77 -25.17 -22.51
C ASP A 14 -14.15 -24.95 -21.10
N GLU A 15 -13.46 -25.94 -20.51
CA GLU A 15 -12.70 -25.71 -19.25
C GLU A 15 -11.40 -24.92 -19.48
N ASP A 16 -10.78 -25.02 -20.66
CA ASP A 16 -9.51 -24.33 -20.97
C ASP A 16 -9.67 -22.84 -21.32
N LYS A 17 -10.89 -22.38 -21.63
CA LYS A 17 -11.15 -20.95 -21.93
C LYS A 17 -11.47 -20.10 -20.71
N PHE A 18 -11.82 -20.70 -19.57
CA PHE A 18 -11.99 -19.98 -18.31
C PHE A 18 -10.66 -19.73 -17.58
N ALA A 19 -9.58 -20.39 -18.03
CA ALA A 19 -8.21 -20.16 -17.59
C ALA A 19 -7.51 -18.98 -18.30
N ALA A 20 -8.28 -18.13 -19.01
CA ALA A 20 -7.79 -16.86 -19.53
C ALA A 20 -7.56 -15.84 -18.39
N GLY A 21 -6.44 -16.02 -17.69
CA GLY A 21 -5.65 -14.97 -17.06
C GLY A 21 -6.39 -14.07 -16.06
N PHE A 22 -6.64 -14.55 -14.85
CA PHE A 22 -6.63 -13.62 -13.71
C PHE A 22 -5.18 -13.15 -13.54
N GLU A 23 -4.81 -12.06 -14.20
CA GLU A 23 -3.58 -11.34 -13.83
C GLU A 23 -3.85 -10.65 -12.49
N PRO A 24 -3.16 -11.03 -11.40
CA PRO A 24 -3.32 -10.33 -10.14
C PRO A 24 -2.95 -8.85 -10.35
N PHE A 25 -3.92 -7.97 -10.13
CA PHE A 25 -3.73 -6.53 -10.21
C PHE A 25 -2.70 -6.12 -9.14
N ARG A 26 -1.57 -5.58 -9.58
CA ARG A 26 -0.52 -5.06 -8.69
C ARG A 26 -0.69 -3.56 -8.56
N GLU A 27 -0.86 -3.07 -7.33
CA GLU A 27 -0.88 -1.65 -7.05
C GLU A 27 0.48 -1.18 -6.51
N ASN A 28 0.95 -0.04 -7.01
CA ASN A 28 2.12 0.65 -6.48
C ASN A 28 1.68 1.96 -5.82
N LEU A 29 1.87 2.09 -4.50
CA LEU A 29 1.43 3.25 -3.74
C LEU A 29 2.61 3.98 -3.09
N VAL A 30 2.72 5.29 -3.32
CA VAL A 30 3.75 6.11 -2.68
C VAL A 30 3.09 7.10 -1.72
N PHE A 31 3.44 7.01 -0.44
CA PHE A 31 3.09 8.02 0.54
C PHE A 31 4.15 9.11 0.53
N LEU A 32 3.78 10.28 0.01
CA LEU A 32 4.60 11.48 0.07
C LEU A 32 4.09 12.37 1.21
N ILE A 33 4.86 12.46 2.28
CA ILE A 33 4.45 13.10 3.54
C ILE A 33 5.29 14.36 3.76
N ASP A 34 4.61 15.46 4.04
CA ASP A 34 5.23 16.74 4.39
C ASP A 34 5.87 16.66 5.79
N ALA A 35 7.11 17.13 5.92
CA ALA A 35 7.87 17.22 7.16
C ALA A 35 8.29 18.67 7.49
N GLN A 36 7.61 19.68 6.94
CA GLN A 36 7.79 21.08 7.32
C GLN A 36 7.23 21.36 8.72
N PRO A 37 7.72 22.41 9.42
CA PRO A 37 7.33 22.70 10.81
C PRO A 37 5.83 22.73 11.10
N ALA A 38 5.01 23.20 10.15
CA ALA A 38 3.55 23.26 10.29
C ALA A 38 2.89 21.87 10.47
N MET A 39 3.52 20.80 9.98
CA MET A 39 3.02 19.44 10.15
C MET A 39 3.16 18.92 11.57
N PHE A 40 3.99 19.56 12.40
CA PHE A 40 4.18 19.20 13.80
C PHE A 40 3.24 19.95 14.75
N GLU A 41 2.33 20.78 14.21
CA GLU A 41 1.23 21.37 14.97
C GLU A 41 0.11 20.33 15.19
N GLU A 42 -0.62 20.48 16.29
CA GLU A 42 -1.74 19.61 16.62
C GLU A 42 -2.83 19.65 15.53
N THR A 43 -3.40 18.50 15.22
CA THR A 43 -4.52 18.43 14.28
C THR A 43 -5.76 19.12 14.85
N ASN A 44 -6.62 19.60 13.96
CA ASN A 44 -7.94 20.13 14.31
C ASN A 44 -9.06 19.10 14.11
N LEU A 45 -8.73 17.81 14.13
CA LEU A 45 -9.64 16.69 13.88
C LEU A 45 -10.49 16.37 15.13
N VAL A 46 -11.46 17.24 15.41
CA VAL A 46 -12.34 17.17 16.60
C VAL A 46 -13.25 15.93 16.64
N ASP A 47 -13.61 15.38 15.48
CA ASP A 47 -14.54 14.24 15.38
C ASP A 47 -13.82 12.88 15.19
N CYS A 48 -12.50 12.83 15.42
CA CYS A 48 -11.70 11.63 15.21
C CYS A 48 -10.87 11.31 16.47
N PRO A 49 -11.41 10.52 17.42
CA PRO A 49 -10.74 10.22 18.69
C PRO A 49 -9.32 9.66 18.55
N ASP A 50 -9.07 8.84 17.53
CA ASP A 50 -7.74 8.23 17.26
C ASP A 50 -6.67 9.25 16.83
N PHE A 51 -7.12 10.44 16.44
CA PHE A 51 -6.31 11.58 16.00
C PHE A 51 -6.46 12.79 16.93
N ASN A 52 -7.03 12.61 18.12
CA ASN A 52 -7.06 13.67 19.13
C ASN A 52 -5.66 13.87 19.75
N ASN A 53 -5.24 15.12 19.96
CA ASN A 53 -3.94 15.50 20.53
C ASN A 53 -2.72 14.88 19.83
N VAL A 54 -2.78 14.71 18.50
CA VAL A 54 -1.61 14.31 17.68
C VAL A 54 -1.29 15.40 16.69
N SER A 55 -0.05 15.42 16.18
CA SER A 55 0.32 16.33 15.09
C SER A 55 -0.22 15.87 13.73
N TRP A 56 -0.24 16.75 12.74
CA TRP A 56 -0.55 16.37 11.35
C TRP A 56 0.41 15.32 10.80
N PHE A 57 1.68 15.39 11.19
CA PHE A 57 2.70 14.41 10.83
C PHE A 57 2.37 13.02 11.41
N ASP A 58 2.04 12.96 12.70
CA ASP A 58 1.65 11.72 13.36
C ASP A 58 0.36 11.14 12.76
N ALA A 59 -0.60 12.00 12.42
CA ALA A 59 -1.82 11.58 11.76
C ALA A 59 -1.54 10.93 10.39
N ALA A 60 -0.64 11.51 9.59
CA ALA A 60 -0.20 10.94 8.32
C ALA A 60 0.51 9.59 8.51
N LEU A 61 1.41 9.49 9.50
CA LEU A 61 2.13 8.25 9.81
C LEU A 61 1.18 7.13 10.31
N LYS A 62 0.26 7.46 11.23
CA LYS A 62 -0.78 6.52 11.69
C LYS A 62 -1.62 6.01 10.53
N THR A 63 -2.08 6.92 9.66
CA THR A 63 -2.89 6.56 8.49
C THR A 63 -2.11 5.64 7.54
N THR A 64 -0.85 5.98 7.27
CA THR A 64 0.05 5.17 6.45
C THR A 64 0.23 3.77 7.04
N ARG A 65 0.48 3.66 8.35
CA ARG A 65 0.62 2.39 9.05
C ARG A 65 -0.63 1.51 8.93
N GLU A 66 -1.82 2.08 9.11
CA GLU A 66 -3.07 1.32 8.99
C GLU A 66 -3.31 0.83 7.55
N ILE A 67 -2.94 1.62 6.54
CA ILE A 67 -2.99 1.17 5.14
C ILE A 67 -2.00 0.02 4.89
N LEU A 68 -0.77 0.11 5.41
CA LEU A 68 0.20 -0.99 5.30
C LEU A 68 -0.35 -2.28 5.93
N LYS A 69 -0.93 -2.19 7.14
CA LYS A 69 -1.55 -3.34 7.82
C LYS A 69 -2.70 -3.95 7.00
N ALA A 70 -3.55 -3.11 6.40
CA ALA A 70 -4.65 -3.59 5.57
C ALA A 70 -4.15 -4.30 4.30
N ARG A 71 -3.09 -3.78 3.67
CA ARG A 71 -2.52 -4.32 2.43
C ARG A 71 -1.80 -5.65 2.60
N ILE A 72 -1.16 -5.89 3.74
CA ILE A 72 -0.58 -7.21 4.07
C ILE A 72 -1.64 -8.33 4.03
N ILE A 73 -2.90 -8.00 4.33
CA ILE A 73 -3.98 -8.98 4.39
C ILE A 73 -4.68 -9.13 3.02
N SER A 74 -4.71 -8.08 2.21
CA SER A 74 -5.56 -8.02 1.01
C SER A 74 -4.82 -8.21 -0.32
N SER A 75 -3.50 -7.97 -0.41
CA SER A 75 -2.73 -8.13 -1.65
C SER A 75 -1.24 -8.36 -1.39
N ASP A 76 -0.79 -9.59 -1.57
CA ASP A 76 0.60 -10.00 -1.31
C ASP A 76 1.62 -9.42 -2.32
N ASN A 77 1.15 -8.82 -3.42
CA ASN A 77 2.01 -8.28 -4.49
C ASN A 77 1.99 -6.76 -4.58
N ASP A 78 1.22 -6.06 -3.75
CA ASP A 78 1.21 -4.60 -3.74
C ASP A 78 2.54 -4.08 -3.19
N GLN A 79 3.08 -3.04 -3.83
CA GLN A 79 4.30 -2.38 -3.34
C GLN A 79 3.95 -1.00 -2.83
N LEU A 80 4.52 -0.65 -1.68
CA LEU A 80 4.34 0.65 -1.05
C LEU A 80 5.69 1.32 -0.85
N ALA A 81 5.74 2.65 -0.84
CA ALA A 81 6.90 3.44 -0.46
C ALA A 81 6.49 4.57 0.48
N VAL A 82 7.40 5.01 1.34
CA VAL A 82 7.19 6.16 2.24
C VAL A 82 8.34 7.14 2.04
N VAL A 83 7.98 8.37 1.66
CA VAL A 83 8.91 9.45 1.33
C VAL A 83 8.51 10.70 2.11
N PHE A 84 9.48 11.34 2.75
CA PHE A 84 9.30 12.63 3.39
C PHE A 84 9.86 13.76 2.52
N TYR A 85 9.16 14.89 2.46
CA TYR A 85 9.67 16.12 1.84
C TYR A 85 9.66 17.28 2.83
N GLY A 86 10.48 18.31 2.58
CA GLY A 86 10.69 19.40 3.54
C GLY A 86 11.64 19.02 4.69
N THR A 87 12.40 17.94 4.53
CA THR A 87 13.37 17.46 5.53
C THR A 87 14.68 18.24 5.50
N ARG A 88 15.40 18.29 6.62
CA ARG A 88 16.76 18.85 6.65
C ARG A 88 17.76 17.99 5.87
N GLU A 89 17.64 16.67 6.01
CA GLU A 89 18.50 15.69 5.37
C GLU A 89 17.90 15.26 4.04
N SER A 90 18.75 14.98 3.06
CA SER A 90 18.34 14.52 1.73
C SER A 90 18.91 13.13 1.49
N GLN A 91 18.04 12.16 1.24
CA GLN A 91 18.43 10.80 0.91
C GLN A 91 17.46 10.23 -0.11
N ASN A 92 17.81 10.32 -1.39
CA ASN A 92 17.02 9.79 -2.49
C ASN A 92 17.92 9.57 -3.72
N ASN A 93 17.50 8.71 -4.64
CA ASN A 93 18.29 8.30 -5.81
C ASN A 93 18.53 9.44 -6.81
N ASN A 94 17.71 10.50 -6.78
CA ASN A 94 17.73 11.59 -7.75
C ASN A 94 18.43 12.85 -7.22
N ALA A 95 19.00 12.79 -6.01
CA ALA A 95 19.66 13.91 -5.35
C ALA A 95 18.79 15.17 -5.21
N PHE A 96 17.46 15.01 -5.07
CA PHE A 96 16.58 16.12 -4.73
C PHE A 96 16.86 16.63 -3.32
N GLU A 97 16.98 17.95 -3.17
CA GLU A 97 17.14 18.58 -1.86
C GLU A 97 15.87 18.45 -1.03
N ASN A 98 16.03 18.28 0.29
CA ASN A 98 14.97 18.21 1.29
C ASN A 98 13.97 17.06 1.06
N VAL A 99 14.40 15.99 0.38
CA VAL A 99 13.62 14.76 0.17
C VAL A 99 14.35 13.56 0.76
N TYR A 100 13.66 12.82 1.62
CA TYR A 100 14.17 11.64 2.31
C TYR A 100 13.29 10.43 2.04
N THR A 101 13.82 9.42 1.35
CA THR A 101 13.16 8.12 1.16
C THR A 101 13.32 7.31 2.45
N PHE A 102 12.23 7.20 3.22
CA PHE A 102 12.21 6.44 4.47
C PHE A 102 12.07 4.94 4.22
N GLN A 103 11.22 4.56 3.28
CA GLN A 103 11.07 3.19 2.81
C GLN A 103 10.96 3.20 1.28
N ASP A 104 11.84 2.48 0.60
CA ASP A 104 11.76 2.26 -0.84
C ASP A 104 10.49 1.49 -1.23
N LEU A 105 10.19 1.50 -2.53
CA LEU A 105 9.05 0.79 -3.10
C LEU A 105 9.28 -0.73 -2.99
N ASP A 106 8.55 -1.35 -2.08
CA ASP A 106 8.64 -2.79 -1.82
C ASP A 106 7.33 -3.34 -1.22
N VAL A 107 7.21 -4.66 -1.12
CA VAL A 107 6.07 -5.32 -0.46
C VAL A 107 5.98 -4.95 1.02
N PRO A 108 4.77 -4.79 1.59
CA PRO A 108 4.61 -4.45 3.00
C PRO A 108 4.98 -5.66 3.87
N ASP A 109 5.68 -5.40 4.97
CA ASP A 109 6.03 -6.43 5.95
C ASP A 109 5.98 -5.89 7.39
N ALA A 110 6.17 -6.79 8.36
CA ALA A 110 6.15 -6.43 9.78
C ALA A 110 7.27 -5.46 10.19
N GLN A 111 8.45 -5.52 9.57
CA GLN A 111 9.56 -4.61 9.88
C GLN A 111 9.25 -3.20 9.40
N ARG A 112 8.62 -3.06 8.24
CA ARG A 112 8.21 -1.77 7.66
C ARG A 112 7.13 -1.10 8.50
N ILE A 113 6.16 -1.87 9.00
CA ILE A 113 5.18 -1.39 9.99
C ILE A 113 5.88 -0.91 11.25
N ARG A 114 6.79 -1.73 11.81
CA ARG A 114 7.55 -1.38 13.01
C ARG A 114 8.42 -0.13 12.81
N GLY A 115 8.96 0.06 11.61
CA GLY A 115 9.71 1.26 11.24
C GLY A 115 8.87 2.53 11.39
N LEU A 116 7.63 2.51 10.88
CA LEU A 116 6.69 3.63 11.06
C LEU A 116 6.30 3.84 12.53
N GLU A 117 6.09 2.76 13.28
CA GLU A 117 5.79 2.84 14.72
C GLU A 117 6.93 3.44 15.54
N SER A 118 8.19 3.36 15.08
CA SER A 118 9.33 3.98 15.77
C SER A 118 9.38 5.50 15.62
N LEU A 119 8.58 6.07 14.72
CA LEU A 119 8.47 7.52 14.49
C LEU A 119 7.26 8.15 15.21
N LEU A 120 6.37 7.33 15.78
CA LEU A 120 5.16 7.72 16.52
C LEU A 120 5.40 7.69 18.04
#